data_AF-A0A660R8K6-F1
#
_entry.id   AF-A0A660R8K6-F1
#
_cell.length_a   1.000
_cell.length_b   1.000
_cell.length_c   1.000
_cell.angle_alpha   90.00
_cell.angle_beta   90.00
_cell.angle_gamma   90.00
#
_symmetry.space_group_name_H-M   'P 1'
#
loop_
_entity.id
_entity.type
_entity.pdbx_description
1 polymer ?
#
loop_
_entity_poly.entity_id
_entity_poly.type
_entity_poly.pdbx_seq_one_letter_code
_entity_poly.pdbx_strand_id
1 'polypeptide(L)'
;KSDKTLVIRKEDFVDYDTFINTIKSAIMSFGALACSIEVYEDYCYYSGGVYIPSPGSRDLGGHAVLLIGWEDNYYNPNDGQYYKVWILKNSWGTSWGDNGYWVQPMVDETEFYSGKIPDWKIEYDPLYVPYFE
;
A
#
# COMPACT_ATOMS: atom_id res chain seq x y z
N LYS A 1 -20.95 17.98 15.23
CA LYS A 1 -19.68 17.44 14.70
C LYS A 1 -20.06 16.19 13.94
N SER A 2 -20.08 16.24 12.61
CA SER A 2 -20.31 15.04 11.81
C SER A 2 -18.94 14.43 11.52
N ASP A 3 -18.66 13.27 12.10
CA ASP A 3 -17.49 12.48 11.74
C ASP A 3 -17.68 12.04 10.29
N LYS A 4 -16.70 12.33 9.43
CA LYS A 4 -16.72 11.95 8.02
C LYS A 4 -15.51 11.08 7.71
N THR A 5 -15.69 10.14 6.80
CA THR A 5 -14.60 9.31 6.30
C THR A 5 -14.41 9.63 4.84
N LEU A 6 -13.22 10.12 4.48
CA LEU A 6 -12.78 10.11 3.09
C LEU A 6 -12.48 8.67 2.72
N VAL A 7 -13.08 8.20 1.62
CA VAL A 7 -12.81 6.88 1.08
C VAL A 7 -12.29 7.08 -0.34
N ILE A 8 -11.14 6.50 -0.64
CA ILE A 8 -10.54 6.51 -1.98
C ILE A 8 -10.64 5.08 -2.50
N ARG A 9 -11.37 4.88 -3.60
CA ARG A 9 -11.47 3.58 -4.26
C ARG A 9 -11.02 3.70 -5.69
N LYS A 10 -10.36 2.68 -6.23
CA LYS A 10 -9.88 2.69 -7.61
C LYS A 10 -11.01 2.94 -8.62
N GLU A 11 -12.19 2.39 -8.37
CA GLU A 11 -13.37 2.51 -9.23
C GLU A 11 -13.92 3.93 -9.35
N ASP A 12 -13.56 4.84 -8.44
CA ASP A 12 -13.96 6.25 -8.49
C ASP A 12 -13.14 7.06 -9.53
N PHE A 13 -12.14 6.43 -10.18
CA PHE A 13 -11.19 7.08 -11.08
C PHE A 13 -11.15 6.40 -12.45
N VAL A 14 -11.05 7.23 -13.50
CA VAL A 14 -10.86 6.80 -14.90
C VAL A 14 -9.43 7.01 -15.40
N ASP A 15 -8.62 7.73 -14.63
CA ASP A 15 -7.26 8.16 -14.97
C ASP A 15 -6.29 7.71 -13.87
N TYR A 16 -5.20 7.04 -14.29
CA TYR A 16 -4.21 6.47 -13.38
C TYR A 16 -3.49 7.55 -12.56
N ASP A 17 -3.03 8.62 -13.21
CA ASP A 17 -2.25 9.65 -12.54
C ASP A 17 -3.09 10.40 -11.51
N THR A 18 -4.36 10.70 -11.83
CA THR A 18 -5.30 11.31 -10.90
C THR A 18 -5.54 10.41 -9.68
N PHE A 19 -5.68 9.10 -9.88
CA PHE A 19 -5.85 8.14 -8.79
C PHE A 19 -4.64 8.13 -7.84
N ILE A 20 -3.43 7.92 -8.37
CA ILE A 20 -2.20 7.89 -7.59
C ILE A 20 -1.96 9.23 -6.88
N ASN A 21 -2.13 10.35 -7.58
CA ASN A 21 -1.91 11.68 -7.00
C ASN A 21 -2.96 12.03 -5.93
N THR A 22 -4.17 11.49 -6.02
CA THR A 22 -5.18 11.66 -4.96
C THR A 22 -4.75 10.96 -3.67
N ILE A 23 -4.20 9.75 -3.76
CA ILE A 23 -3.65 9.02 -2.60
C ILE A 23 -2.49 9.80 -1.98
N LYS A 24 -1.53 10.25 -2.78
CA LYS A 24 -0.40 11.08 -2.33
C LYS A 24 -0.87 12.35 -1.64
N SER A 25 -1.86 13.04 -2.22
CA SER A 25 -2.44 14.26 -1.65
C SER A 25 -3.14 14.00 -0.31
N ALA A 26 -3.80 12.86 -0.16
CA ALA A 26 -4.41 12.46 1.10
C ALA A 26 -3.34 12.17 2.18
N ILE A 27 -2.23 11.52 1.82
CA ILE A 27 -1.09 11.35 2.74
C ILE A 27 -0.56 12.72 3.19
N MET A 28 -0.35 13.66 2.26
CA MET A 28 0.12 15.01 2.60
C MET A 28 -0.84 15.78 3.52
N SER A 29 -2.15 15.60 3.34
CA SER A 29 -3.17 16.36 4.07
C SER A 29 -3.47 15.79 5.44
N PHE A 30 -3.43 14.46 5.58
CA PHE A 30 -3.93 13.75 6.77
C PHE A 30 -2.86 12.93 7.48
N GLY A 31 -1.66 12.81 6.89
CA GLY A 31 -0.51 12.09 7.44
C GLY A 31 -0.54 10.58 7.18
N ALA A 32 -1.71 9.94 7.28
CA ALA A 32 -1.83 8.51 7.01
C ALA A 32 -3.24 8.12 6.52
N LEU A 33 -3.30 7.05 5.74
CA LEU A 33 -4.54 6.37 5.36
C LEU A 33 -4.56 4.98 6.00
N ALA A 34 -5.72 4.54 6.48
CA ALA A 34 -5.93 3.16 6.87
C ALA A 34 -6.20 2.31 5.62
N CYS A 35 -5.57 1.14 5.56
CA CYS A 35 -5.70 0.19 4.46
C CYS A 35 -5.75 -1.25 4.98
N SER A 36 -6.37 -2.13 4.20
CA SER A 36 -6.28 -3.58 4.34
C SER A 36 -5.25 -4.14 3.38
N ILE A 37 -4.67 -5.28 3.75
CA ILE A 37 -3.85 -6.13 2.89
C ILE A 37 -4.20 -7.58 3.17
N GLU A 38 -4.04 -8.44 2.17
CA GLU A 38 -3.92 -9.89 2.40
C GLU A 38 -2.48 -10.22 2.81
N VAL A 39 -2.33 -10.96 3.92
CA VAL A 39 -1.02 -11.38 4.44
C VAL A 39 -0.67 -12.74 3.88
N TYR A 40 0.52 -12.83 3.29
CA TYR A 40 1.07 -14.09 2.80
C TYR A 40 2.14 -14.62 3.76
N GLU A 41 2.40 -15.93 3.74
CA GLU A 41 3.30 -16.61 4.68
C GLU A 41 4.72 -16.04 4.72
N ASP A 42 5.25 -15.60 3.58
CA ASP A 42 6.56 -14.96 3.48
C ASP A 42 6.60 -13.52 4.01
N TYR A 43 5.46 -12.82 4.08
CA TYR A 43 5.36 -11.51 4.74
C TYR A 43 5.73 -11.59 6.23
N CYS A 44 5.39 -12.70 6.90
CA CYS A 44 5.74 -12.92 8.30
C CYS A 44 7.25 -12.88 8.55
N TYR A 45 8.06 -13.16 7.53
CA TYR A 45 9.52 -13.18 7.58
C TYR A 45 10.18 -12.01 6.85
N TYR A 46 9.39 -11.03 6.39
CA TYR A 46 9.92 -9.84 5.74
C TYR A 46 10.89 -9.09 6.67
N SER A 47 12.03 -8.69 6.10
CA SER A 47 13.12 -8.02 6.83
C SER A 47 13.73 -6.83 6.08
N GLY A 48 13.24 -6.50 4.88
CA GLY A 48 13.70 -5.35 4.12
C GLY A 48 13.55 -5.50 2.60
N GLY A 49 13.81 -4.42 1.87
CA GLY A 49 13.64 -4.35 0.41
C GLY A 49 12.18 -4.18 -0.01
N VAL A 50 11.90 -4.33 -1.31
CA VAL A 50 10.53 -4.27 -1.83
C VAL A 50 9.83 -5.59 -1.58
N TYR A 51 8.70 -5.55 -0.86
CA TYR A 51 7.89 -6.75 -0.63
C TYR A 51 7.03 -7.07 -1.85
N ILE A 52 7.18 -8.30 -2.35
CA ILE A 52 6.35 -8.92 -3.38
C ILE A 52 6.18 -10.38 -2.93
N PRO A 53 4.95 -10.90 -2.77
CA PRO A 53 4.76 -12.30 -2.39
C PRO A 53 5.43 -13.25 -3.38
N SER A 54 6.10 -14.26 -2.85
CA SER A 54 6.76 -15.30 -3.64
C SER A 54 5.70 -16.16 -4.34
N PRO A 55 5.96 -16.65 -5.58
CA PRO A 55 5.06 -17.58 -6.24
C PRO A 55 4.76 -18.80 -5.36
N GLY A 56 3.47 -19.06 -5.12
CA GLY A 56 3.02 -20.17 -4.27
C GLY A 56 3.07 -19.92 -2.76
N SER A 57 3.42 -18.70 -2.33
CA SER A 57 3.24 -18.28 -0.94
C SER A 57 1.78 -18.42 -0.54
N ARG A 58 1.54 -18.93 0.67
CA ARG A 58 0.19 -19.24 1.15
C ARG A 58 -0.44 -17.99 1.73
N ASP A 59 -1.64 -17.69 1.28
CA ASP A 59 -2.52 -16.69 1.90
C ASP A 59 -2.89 -17.11 3.33
N LEU A 60 -2.63 -16.20 4.27
CA LEU A 60 -2.92 -16.33 5.70
C LEU A 60 -4.10 -15.48 6.16
N GLY A 61 -4.67 -14.64 5.27
CA GLY A 61 -5.83 -13.79 5.50
C GLY A 61 -5.50 -12.32 5.74
N GLY A 62 -6.57 -11.54 5.96
CA GLY A 62 -6.51 -10.09 5.99
C GLY A 62 -5.84 -9.47 7.23
N HIS A 63 -5.23 -8.30 7.03
CA HIS A 63 -4.62 -7.48 8.08
C HIS A 63 -4.85 -5.98 7.82
N ALA A 64 -4.84 -5.17 8.87
CA ALA A 64 -5.06 -3.73 8.81
C ALA A 64 -3.79 -2.97 9.17
N VAL A 65 -3.44 -1.99 8.32
CA VAL A 65 -2.16 -1.29 8.36
C VAL A 65 -2.33 0.19 7.99
N LEU A 66 -1.23 0.95 8.05
CA LEU A 66 -1.23 2.37 7.69
C LEU A 66 -0.35 2.63 6.48
N LEU A 67 -0.91 3.29 5.47
CA LEU A 67 -0.17 3.94 4.39
C LEU A 67 0.29 5.31 4.86
N ILE A 68 1.59 5.58 4.82
CA ILE A 68 2.18 6.79 5.43
C ILE A 68 3.08 7.60 4.51
N GLY A 69 3.38 7.10 3.32
CA GLY A 69 4.33 7.73 2.42
C GLY A 69 4.46 6.99 1.10
N TRP A 70 5.32 7.52 0.23
CA TRP A 70 5.63 6.94 -1.06
C TRP A 70 7.03 7.34 -1.51
N GLU A 71 7.57 6.62 -2.48
CA GLU A 71 8.76 7.00 -3.23
C GLU A 71 8.55 6.62 -4.70
N ASP A 72 8.76 7.55 -5.62
CA ASP A 72 8.51 7.34 -7.06
C ASP A 72 9.71 6.69 -7.77
N ASN A 73 10.88 6.69 -7.13
CA ASN A 73 12.11 6.13 -7.68
C ASN A 73 12.89 5.32 -6.63
N TYR A 74 12.24 4.33 -6.04
CA TYR A 74 12.84 3.47 -5.01
C TYR A 74 13.73 2.41 -5.63
N TYR A 75 15.02 2.44 -5.32
CA TYR A 75 15.97 1.42 -5.77
C TYR A 75 15.88 0.17 -4.88
N ASN A 76 15.55 -0.99 -5.48
CA ASN A 76 15.58 -2.26 -4.79
C ASN A 76 16.93 -2.97 -5.03
N PRO A 77 17.81 -3.08 -4.02
CA PRO A 77 19.11 -3.73 -4.19
C PRO A 77 18.99 -5.24 -4.43
N ASN A 78 17.86 -5.87 -4.09
CA ASN A 78 17.66 -7.31 -4.21
C ASN A 78 17.56 -7.78 -5.67
N ASP A 79 17.03 -6.95 -6.56
CA ASP A 79 16.87 -7.24 -8.00
C ASP A 79 17.50 -6.18 -8.92
N GLY A 80 18.00 -5.08 -8.37
CA GLY A 80 18.64 -4.00 -9.11
C GLY A 80 17.68 -3.10 -9.88
N GLN A 81 16.38 -3.13 -9.58
CA GLN A 81 15.34 -2.37 -10.29
C GLN A 81 14.85 -1.15 -9.49
N TYR A 82 14.21 -0.23 -10.20
CA TYR A 82 13.54 0.92 -9.62
C TYR A 82 12.03 0.72 -9.60
N TYR A 83 11.39 1.10 -8.50
CA TYR A 83 9.97 0.96 -8.28
C TYR A 83 9.34 2.29 -7.85
N LYS A 84 8.10 2.51 -8.26
CA LYS A 84 7.19 3.39 -7.52
C LYS A 84 6.61 2.57 -6.38
N VAL A 85 6.83 2.99 -5.14
CA VAL A 85 6.43 2.24 -3.94
C VAL A 85 5.58 3.07 -3.00
N TRP A 86 4.68 2.38 -2.31
CA TRP A 86 4.08 2.86 -1.08
C TRP A 86 4.95 2.50 0.11
N ILE A 87 5.01 3.39 1.10
CA ILE A 87 5.65 3.16 2.40
C ILE A 87 4.55 2.93 3.43
N LEU A 88 4.58 1.76 4.06
CA LEU A 88 3.56 1.34 5.01
C LEU A 88 4.14 1.01 6.37
N LYS A 89 3.31 1.21 7.40
CA LYS A 89 3.62 0.95 8.80
C LYS A 89 2.80 -0.22 9.31
N ASN A 90 3.48 -1.21 9.86
CA ASN A 90 2.87 -2.38 10.47
C ASN A 90 2.62 -2.16 11.98
N SER A 91 1.91 -3.08 12.60
CA SER A 91 1.59 -3.11 14.04
C SER A 91 2.24 -4.30 14.76
N TRP A 92 3.30 -4.89 14.21
CA TRP A 92 4.00 -6.08 14.76
C TRP A 92 5.29 -5.74 15.51
N GLY A 93 5.48 -4.48 15.87
CA GLY A 93 6.65 -4.00 16.59
C GLY A 93 7.84 -3.68 15.67
N THR A 94 8.84 -3.03 16.24
CA THR A 94 10.01 -2.52 15.49
C THR A 94 11.01 -3.60 15.10
N SER A 95 10.88 -4.82 15.63
CA SER A 95 11.74 -5.95 15.27
C SER A 95 11.34 -6.63 13.96
N TRP A 96 10.16 -6.31 13.42
CA TRP A 96 9.67 -6.85 12.17
C TRP A 96 9.94 -5.88 11.01
N GLY A 97 10.27 -6.40 9.82
CA GLY A 97 10.52 -5.59 8.64
C GLY A 97 11.67 -4.61 8.81
N ASP A 98 11.57 -3.47 8.12
CA ASP A 98 12.50 -2.36 8.30
C ASP A 98 11.99 -1.46 9.43
N ASN A 99 12.36 -1.79 10.67
CA ASN A 99 11.97 -1.04 11.88
C ASN A 99 10.45 -0.90 12.08
N GLY A 100 9.66 -1.90 11.69
CA GLY A 100 8.20 -1.92 11.73
C GLY A 100 7.53 -1.40 10.45
N TYR A 101 8.31 -1.14 9.40
CA TYR A 101 7.83 -0.65 8.11
C TYR A 101 8.15 -1.65 7.00
N TRP A 102 7.46 -1.49 5.88
CA TRP A 102 7.83 -2.11 4.61
C TRP A 102 7.45 -1.19 3.45
N VAL A 103 7.98 -1.51 2.28
CA VAL A 103 7.57 -0.89 1.03
C VAL A 103 7.04 -1.95 0.07
N GLN A 104 6.07 -1.56 -0.74
CA GLN A 104 5.54 -2.42 -1.81
C GLN A 104 5.29 -1.61 -3.08
N PRO A 105 5.33 -2.23 -4.27
CA PRO A 105 5.02 -1.54 -5.51
C PRO A 105 3.61 -0.96 -5.50
N MET A 106 3.45 0.24 -6.02
CA MET A 106 2.13 0.77 -6.38
C MET A 106 1.49 -0.13 -7.45
N VAL A 107 0.18 -0.02 -7.61
CA VAL A 107 -0.49 -0.48 -8.83
C VAL A 107 0.14 0.21 -10.05
N ASP A 108 0.38 -0.55 -11.11
CA ASP A 108 0.84 0.01 -12.39
C ASP A 108 -0.33 0.35 -13.32
N GLU A 109 -0.05 1.04 -14.42
CA GLU A 109 -1.09 1.42 -15.39
C GLU A 109 -1.82 0.21 -15.98
N THR A 110 -1.12 -0.90 -16.22
CA THR A 110 -1.72 -2.10 -16.81
C THR A 110 -2.71 -2.74 -15.84
N GLU A 111 -2.32 -2.89 -14.58
CA GLU A 111 -3.17 -3.39 -13.49
C GLU A 111 -4.38 -2.45 -13.26
N PHE A 112 -4.15 -1.13 -13.26
CA PHE A 112 -5.20 -0.13 -13.08
C PHE A 112 -6.25 -0.19 -14.20
N TYR A 113 -5.83 -0.09 -15.46
CA TYR A 113 -6.76 -0.06 -16.59
C TYR A 113 -7.43 -1.42 -16.85
N SER A 114 -6.74 -2.53 -16.56
CA SER A 114 -7.34 -3.86 -16.66
C SER A 114 -8.29 -4.18 -15.50
N GLY A 115 -8.16 -3.49 -14.37
CA GLY A 115 -8.85 -3.80 -13.12
C GLY A 115 -8.36 -5.09 -12.45
N LYS A 116 -7.25 -5.67 -12.91
CA LYS A 116 -6.64 -6.87 -12.33
C LYS A 116 -5.53 -6.48 -11.38
N ILE A 117 -5.91 -5.92 -10.24
CA ILE A 117 -4.99 -5.56 -9.17
C ILE A 117 -4.72 -6.81 -8.34
N PRO A 118 -3.45 -7.16 -8.03
CA PRO A 118 -3.14 -8.21 -7.07
C PRO A 118 -3.68 -7.87 -5.68
N ASP A 119 -4.25 -8.86 -4.98
CA ASP A 119 -4.89 -8.70 -3.66
C ASP A 119 -3.95 -8.25 -2.53
N TRP A 120 -2.65 -8.50 -2.67
CA TRP A 120 -1.63 -8.03 -1.72
C TRP A 120 -1.30 -6.53 -1.89
N LYS A 121 -1.65 -5.89 -3.01
CA LYS A 121 -1.47 -4.45 -3.19
C LYS A 121 -2.59 -3.68 -2.51
N ILE A 122 -2.24 -2.59 -1.83
CA ILE A 122 -3.22 -1.82 -1.02
C ILE A 122 -4.34 -1.19 -1.84
N GLU A 123 -4.14 -0.99 -3.14
CA GLU A 123 -5.15 -0.42 -4.04
C GLU A 123 -6.20 -1.43 -4.50
N TYR A 124 -6.05 -2.71 -4.12
CA TYR A 124 -7.09 -3.71 -4.31
C TYR A 124 -8.36 -3.34 -3.53
N ASP A 125 -8.18 -2.86 -2.30
CA ASP A 125 -9.25 -2.42 -1.41
C ASP A 125 -9.32 -0.89 -1.30
N PRO A 126 -10.45 -0.34 -0.82
CA PRO A 126 -10.55 1.08 -0.49
C PRO A 126 -9.54 1.54 0.57
N LEU A 127 -9.10 2.79 0.44
CA LEU A 127 -8.26 3.47 1.41
C LEU A 127 -9.09 4.48 2.20
N TYR A 128 -8.86 4.58 3.51
CA TYR A 128 -9.73 5.32 4.42
C TYR A 128 -8.99 6.40 5.20
N VAL A 129 -9.60 7.59 5.31
CA VAL A 129 -9.19 8.62 6.27
C VAL A 129 -10.41 9.07 7.08
N PRO A 130 -10.50 8.72 8.37
CA PRO A 130 -11.44 9.38 9.27
C PRO A 130 -10.95 10.81 9.57
N TYR A 131 -11.83 11.79 9.43
CA TYR A 131 -11.50 13.19 9.75
C TYR A 131 -12.65 13.88 10.50
N PHE A 132 -12.27 14.90 11.28
CA PHE A 132 -13.17 15.73 12.08
C PHE A 132 -13.14 17.16 11.53
N GLU A 133 -14.32 17.78 11.38
CA GLU A 133 -14.47 19.21 11.08
C GLU A 133 -14.36 20.10 12.34
#